data_AF-A0A2J8JJP4-F1
#
_entry.id   AF-A0A2J8JJP4-F1
#
_cell.length_a   1.000
_cell.length_b   1.000
_cell.length_c   1.000
_cell.angle_alpha   90.00
_cell.angle_beta   90.00
_cell.angle_gamma   90.00
#
_symmetry.space_group_name_H-M   'P 1'
#
loop_
_entity.id
_entity.type
_entity.pdbx_description
1 polymer ?
#
loop_
_entity_poly.entity_id
_entity_poly.type
_entity_poly.pdbx_seq_one_letter_code
_entity_poly.pdbx_strand_id
1 'polypeptide(L)'
;RPRHEGNAPDLACNFSLSQNRGTVIVERWWKVPLAGEGRKPRLHRRHRVYKLVEDTKHRPKENLELILTQSVENVGVRGDLVSVKKSLGRNRLLPQGLAVYASPENKKLFEEEKLLRQEGKLEKIQTKAGLLIADPRVGERGSVVAAPQNRQ
;
A
#
# COMPACT_ATOMS: atom_id res chain seq x y z
N ARG A 1 -40.54 5.57 21.34
CA ARG A 1 -39.47 6.59 21.11
C ARG A 1 -38.20 5.85 20.68
N PRO A 2 -37.73 6.01 19.43
CA PRO A 2 -36.50 5.36 18.97
C PRO A 2 -35.28 6.08 19.55
N ARG A 3 -34.25 5.31 19.93
CA ARG A 3 -32.96 5.85 20.41
C ARG A 3 -32.12 6.25 19.20
N HIS A 4 -31.59 7.48 19.26
CA HIS A 4 -30.69 8.07 18.28
C HIS A 4 -29.58 7.11 17.86
N GLU A 5 -29.42 6.95 16.55
CA GLU A 5 -28.26 6.34 15.92
C GLU A 5 -27.03 7.18 16.23
N GLY A 6 -26.10 6.60 17.00
CA GLY A 6 -24.79 7.15 17.24
C GLY A 6 -23.98 7.07 15.95
N ASN A 7 -23.79 8.22 15.33
CA ASN A 7 -22.87 8.46 14.24
C ASN A 7 -21.52 7.80 14.57
N ALA A 8 -21.13 6.77 13.83
CA ALA A 8 -19.83 6.15 13.98
C ALA A 8 -18.76 7.23 13.72
N PRO A 9 -17.79 7.45 14.63
CA PRO A 9 -16.68 8.33 14.30
C PRO A 9 -15.94 7.67 13.15
N ASP A 10 -16.02 8.30 11.98
CA ASP A 10 -15.26 7.97 10.79
C ASP A 10 -13.81 7.77 11.23
N LEU A 11 -13.37 6.51 11.31
CA LEU A 11 -12.01 6.12 11.70
C LEU A 11 -11.07 6.43 10.53
N ALA A 12 -11.10 7.67 10.05
CA ALA A 12 -9.99 8.28 9.35
C ALA A 12 -8.90 8.58 10.38
N CYS A 13 -8.38 7.53 11.02
CA CYS A 13 -7.09 7.58 11.69
C CYS A 13 -6.11 8.00 10.62
N ASN A 14 -5.73 9.27 10.65
CA ASN A 14 -4.71 9.88 9.83
C ASN A 14 -3.53 8.93 9.71
N PHE A 15 -3.49 8.18 8.61
CA PHE A 15 -2.42 7.27 8.23
C PHE A 15 -1.27 8.19 7.78
N SER A 16 -0.65 8.86 8.74
CA SER A 16 0.70 9.35 8.60
C SER A 16 1.59 8.10 8.46
N LEU A 17 1.65 7.59 7.23
CA LEU A 17 2.27 6.34 6.76
C LEU A 17 3.81 6.37 6.81
N SER A 18 4.39 7.45 7.32
CA SER A 18 5.82 7.53 7.60
C SER A 18 6.02 7.97 9.04
N GLN A 19 5.85 7.03 9.98
CA GLN A 19 6.63 7.13 11.21
C GLN A 19 8.09 7.15 10.77
N ASN A 20 8.78 8.29 10.89
CA ASN A 20 10.23 8.35 10.75
C ASN A 20 10.84 7.58 11.93
N ARG A 21 10.72 6.25 11.90
CA ARG A 21 11.33 5.33 12.86
C ARG A 21 12.80 5.22 12.50
N GLY A 22 13.56 6.25 12.84
CA GLY A 22 15.01 6.13 12.88
C GLY A 22 15.37 5.11 13.95
N THR A 23 16.11 4.08 13.57
CA THR A 23 16.75 3.15 14.50
C THR A 23 18.07 3.74 14.96
N VAL A 24 18.26 3.82 16.28
CA VAL A 24 19.53 4.17 16.93
C VAL A 24 20.24 2.86 17.26
N ILE A 25 21.44 2.65 16.70
CA ILE A 25 22.25 1.46 16.93
C ILE A 25 23.27 1.80 18.02
N VAL A 26 23.28 1.00 19.09
CA VAL A 26 24.17 1.20 20.24
C VAL A 26 24.96 -0.05 20.58
N GLU A 27 26.20 0.12 21.02
CA GLU A 27 27.03 -0.93 21.59
C GLU A 27 27.04 -0.83 23.12
N ARG A 28 27.12 -1.96 23.82
CA ARG A 28 27.32 -1.94 25.28
C ARG A 28 28.78 -1.62 25.57
N TRP A 29 29.02 -0.68 26.49
CA TRP A 29 30.38 -0.28 26.88
C TRP A 29 31.19 -1.44 27.50
N TRP A 30 30.49 -2.33 28.21
CA TRP A 30 31.07 -3.49 28.89
C TRP A 30 30.66 -4.78 28.20
N LYS A 31 31.62 -5.66 27.90
CA LYS A 31 31.37 -6.99 27.30
C LYS A 31 30.50 -7.84 28.24
N VAL A 32 29.47 -8.48 27.68
CA VAL A 32 28.58 -9.38 28.44
C VAL A 32 29.19 -10.79 28.40
N PRO A 33 29.42 -11.45 29.56
CA PRO A 33 29.92 -12.81 29.57
C PRO A 33 28.87 -13.76 28.97
N LEU A 34 29.35 -14.73 28.18
CA LEU A 34 28.48 -15.71 27.53
C LEU A 34 27.80 -16.57 28.60
N ALA A 35 26.47 -16.67 28.52
CA ALA A 35 25.78 -17.80 29.14
C ALA A 35 25.89 -18.98 28.17
N GLY A 36 26.16 -20.17 28.67
CA GLY A 36 26.31 -21.37 27.85
C GLY A 36 25.13 -21.60 26.89
N GLU A 37 25.30 -22.52 25.96
CA GLU A 37 24.37 -22.75 24.86
C GLU A 37 22.91 -22.93 25.32
N GLY A 38 21.99 -22.28 24.61
CA GLY A 38 20.55 -22.29 24.93
C GLY A 38 20.16 -21.47 26.17
N ARG A 39 21.10 -20.89 26.92
CA ARG A 39 20.81 -20.07 28.11
C ARG A 39 20.89 -18.58 27.81
N LYS A 40 20.00 -17.81 28.43
CA LYS A 40 20.01 -16.34 28.32
C LYS A 40 21.17 -15.75 29.15
N PRO A 41 21.89 -14.73 28.64
CA PRO A 41 22.99 -14.09 29.36
C PRO A 41 22.52 -13.33 30.60
N ARG A 42 23.27 -13.41 31.69
CA ARG A 42 22.97 -12.67 32.93
C ARG A 42 23.51 -11.23 32.82
N LEU A 43 22.60 -10.25 32.84
CA LEU A 43 22.96 -8.84 32.70
C LEU A 43 23.10 -8.13 34.04
N HIS A 44 24.28 -7.54 34.28
CA HIS A 44 24.55 -6.69 35.43
C HIS A 44 24.25 -5.21 35.15
N ARG A 45 24.18 -4.36 36.19
CA ARG A 45 23.90 -2.91 36.07
C ARG A 45 24.86 -2.21 35.10
N ARG A 46 26.15 -2.54 35.16
CA ARG A 46 27.18 -2.00 34.26
C ARG A 46 26.89 -2.21 32.78
N HIS A 47 26.21 -3.31 32.41
CA HIS A 47 25.90 -3.60 31.01
C HIS A 47 24.81 -2.69 30.41
N ARG A 48 24.10 -1.89 31.22
CA ARG A 48 23.13 -0.89 30.72
C ARG A 48 23.79 0.41 30.25
N VAL A 49 25.11 0.54 30.36
CA VAL A 49 25.84 1.67 29.79
C VAL A 49 26.07 1.39 28.30
N TYR A 50 25.59 2.28 27.45
CA TYR A 50 25.66 2.17 26.00
C TYR A 50 26.50 3.30 25.40
N LYS A 51 27.12 3.02 24.27
CA LYS A 51 27.78 3.99 23.41
C LYS A 51 27.05 4.01 22.07
N LEU A 52 26.75 5.22 21.59
CA LEU A 52 26.15 5.41 20.28
C LEU A 52 27.12 4.96 19.20
N VAL A 53 26.67 4.07 18.32
CA VAL A 53 27.46 3.59 17.17
C VAL A 53 27.00 4.32 15.93
N GLU A 54 25.73 4.16 15.56
CA GLU A 54 25.20 4.70 14.31
C GLU A 54 23.72 5.06 14.41
N ASP A 55 23.36 6.16 13.74
CA ASP A 55 21.98 6.60 13.59
C ASP A 55 21.50 6.36 12.16
N THR A 56 20.52 5.48 11.99
CA THR A 56 19.99 5.14 10.64
C THR A 56 19.26 6.32 9.96
N LYS A 57 18.83 7.34 10.72
CA LYS A 57 18.19 8.57 10.18
C LYS A 57 19.10 9.37 9.25
N HIS A 58 20.42 9.27 9.42
CA HIS A 58 21.40 10.03 8.64
C HIS A 58 21.92 9.26 7.43
N ARG A 59 21.53 8.00 7.27
CA ARG A 59 21.87 7.21 6.09
C ARG A 59 21.11 7.74 4.86
N PRO A 60 21.71 7.71 3.66
CA PRO A 60 21.01 8.08 2.44
C PRO A 60 19.80 7.15 2.22
N LYS A 61 18.68 7.73 1.82
CA LYS A 61 17.43 6.98 1.66
C LYS A 61 17.38 6.33 0.29
N GLU A 62 17.27 5.00 0.28
CA GLU A 62 17.05 4.24 -0.95
C GLU A 62 15.64 4.43 -1.50
N ASN A 63 15.50 4.26 -2.82
CA ASN A 63 14.23 4.22 -3.52
C ASN A 63 13.49 2.89 -3.27
N LEU A 64 12.22 2.84 -3.65
CA LEU A 64 11.32 1.69 -3.53
C LEU A 64 10.86 1.27 -4.92
N GLU A 65 11.08 0.00 -5.24
CA GLU A 65 10.59 -0.60 -6.49
C GLU A 65 9.13 -1.01 -6.34
N LEU A 66 8.30 -0.55 -7.28
CA LEU A 66 6.88 -0.87 -7.37
C LEU A 66 6.51 -1.19 -8.82
N ILE A 67 5.46 -1.98 -8.99
CA ILE A 67 4.83 -2.22 -10.30
C ILE A 67 3.53 -1.43 -10.34
N LEU A 68 3.34 -0.60 -11.37
CA LEU A 68 2.14 0.21 -11.51
C LEU A 68 0.97 -0.64 -12.02
N THR A 69 -0.16 -0.58 -11.33
CA THR A 69 -1.40 -1.24 -11.78
C THR A 69 -2.23 -0.32 -12.67
N GLN A 70 -2.07 0.99 -12.56
CA GLN A 70 -2.75 1.97 -13.40
C GLN A 70 -1.72 2.96 -13.97
N SER A 71 -2.05 3.61 -15.09
CA SER A 71 -1.24 4.71 -15.61
C SER A 71 -1.32 5.90 -14.65
N VAL A 72 -0.18 6.36 -14.17
CA VAL A 72 -0.10 7.51 -13.24
C VAL A 72 0.75 8.59 -13.90
N GLU A 73 0.18 9.80 -13.97
CA GLU A 73 0.84 10.98 -14.53
C GLU A 73 2.21 11.22 -13.88
N ASN A 74 3.23 11.48 -14.70
CA ASN A 74 4.62 11.74 -14.30
C ASN A 74 5.36 10.57 -13.62
N VAL A 75 4.74 9.38 -13.49
CA VAL A 75 5.38 8.20 -12.90
C VAL A 75 5.59 7.09 -13.94
N GLY A 76 4.56 6.73 -14.71
CA GLY A 76 4.67 5.66 -15.70
C GLY A 76 3.32 5.06 -16.14
N VAL A 77 3.39 4.00 -16.93
CA VAL A 77 2.24 3.31 -17.52
C VAL A 77 1.91 2.05 -16.71
N ARG A 78 0.68 1.53 -16.85
CA ARG A 78 0.26 0.26 -16.26
C ARG A 78 1.20 -0.88 -16.70
N GLY A 79 1.74 -1.60 -15.72
CA GLY A 79 2.62 -2.75 -15.88
C GLY A 79 4.11 -2.42 -15.80
N ASP A 80 4.48 -1.14 -15.68
CA ASP A 80 5.88 -0.74 -15.60
C ASP A 80 6.46 -0.93 -14.19
N LEU A 81 7.74 -1.31 -14.14
CA LEU A 81 8.54 -1.35 -12.92
C LEU A 81 9.19 0.01 -12.70
N VAL A 82 8.83 0.67 -11.60
CA VAL A 82 9.26 2.04 -11.28
C VAL A 82 10.00 2.11 -9.95
N SER A 83 11.09 2.88 -9.91
CA SER A 83 11.86 3.16 -8.70
C SER A 83 11.52 4.54 -8.15
N VAL A 84 10.69 4.59 -7.11
CA VAL A 84 10.15 5.84 -6.54
C VAL A 84 10.67 6.10 -5.13
N LYS A 85 10.59 7.34 -4.65
CA LYS A 85 10.86 7.63 -3.23
C LYS A 85 9.88 6.86 -2.35
N LYS A 86 10.36 6.26 -1.25
CA LYS A 86 9.57 5.51 -0.26
C LYS A 86 8.33 6.28 0.24
N SER A 87 8.42 7.60 0.36
CA SER A 87 7.28 8.45 0.77
C SER A 87 6.16 8.49 -0.26
N LEU A 88 6.47 8.57 -1.56
CA LEU A 88 5.46 8.59 -2.63
C LEU A 88 4.74 7.24 -2.71
N GLY A 89 5.51 6.15 -2.65
CA GLY A 89 4.97 4.79 -2.68
C GLY A 89 4.04 4.51 -1.51
N ARG A 90 4.49 4.78 -0.28
CA ARG A 90 3.71 4.48 0.94
C ARG A 90 2.52 5.39 1.13
N ASN A 91 2.64 6.69 0.85
CA ASN A 91 1.57 7.63 1.19
C ASN A 91 0.50 7.73 0.09
N ARG A 92 0.86 7.50 -1.19
CA ARG A 92 -0.04 7.71 -2.33
C ARG A 92 -0.31 6.43 -3.11
N LEU A 93 0.72 5.77 -3.63
CA LEU A 93 0.53 4.71 -4.63
C LEU A 93 -0.07 3.43 -4.05
N LEU A 94 0.45 2.96 -2.91
CA LEU A 94 -0.01 1.72 -2.28
C LEU A 94 -1.41 1.84 -1.66
N PRO A 95 -1.74 2.90 -0.88
CA PRO A 95 -3.06 3.01 -0.27
C PRO A 95 -4.18 3.21 -1.30
N GLN A 96 -3.88 3.89 -2.41
CA GLN A 96 -4.84 4.12 -3.50
C GLN A 96 -4.93 2.92 -4.46
N GLY A 97 -4.14 1.85 -4.26
CA GLY A 97 -4.13 0.68 -5.16
C GLY A 97 -3.60 0.97 -6.57
N LEU A 98 -2.85 2.06 -6.75
CA LEU A 98 -2.26 2.45 -8.04
C LEU A 98 -1.01 1.63 -8.38
N ALA A 99 -0.40 1.02 -7.36
CA ALA A 99 0.79 0.20 -7.50
C ALA A 99 0.78 -0.98 -6.53
N VAL A 100 1.55 -2.01 -6.88
CA VAL A 100 1.77 -3.22 -6.09
C VAL A 100 3.28 -3.39 -5.86
N TYR A 101 3.66 -4.05 -4.77
CA TYR A 101 5.06 -4.39 -4.49
C TYR A 101 5.65 -5.27 -5.60
N ALA A 102 6.90 -5.00 -5.94
CA ALA A 102 7.68 -5.75 -6.91
C ALA A 102 8.19 -7.11 -6.35
N SER A 103 7.28 -7.92 -5.81
CA SER A 103 7.53 -9.32 -5.42
C SER A 103 7.83 -10.17 -6.65
N PRO A 104 8.67 -11.21 -6.57
CA PRO A 104 8.92 -12.12 -7.70
C PRO A 104 7.63 -12.73 -8.28
N GLU A 105 6.64 -13.02 -7.45
CA GLU A 105 5.33 -13.53 -7.91
C GLU A 105 4.58 -12.48 -8.75
N ASN A 106 4.51 -11.25 -8.26
CA ASN A 106 3.87 -10.15 -8.97
C ASN A 106 4.60 -9.81 -10.27
N LYS A 107 5.93 -9.86 -10.29
CA LYS A 107 6.72 -9.65 -11.51
C LYS A 107 6.30 -10.62 -12.61
N LYS A 108 6.21 -11.92 -12.29
CA LYS A 108 5.76 -12.95 -13.24
C LYS A 108 4.34 -12.69 -13.76
N LEU A 109 3.40 -12.38 -12.86
CA LEU A 109 2.00 -12.11 -13.24
C LEU A 109 1.90 -10.92 -14.21
N PHE A 110 2.64 -9.83 -13.95
CA PHE A 110 2.62 -8.65 -14.83
C PHE A 110 3.43 -8.85 -16.12
N GLU A 111 4.47 -9.70 -16.11
CA GLU A 111 5.18 -10.12 -17.33
C GLU A 111 4.25 -10.94 -18.25
N GLU A 112 3.53 -11.91 -17.70
CA GLU A 112 2.52 -12.69 -18.43
C GLU A 112 1.39 -11.80 -18.96
N GLU A 113 0.84 -10.88 -18.14
CA GLU A 113 -0.17 -9.90 -18.58
C GLU A 113 0.36 -9.04 -19.74
N LYS A 114 1.63 -8.61 -19.66
CA LYS A 114 2.26 -7.78 -20.69
C LYS A 114 2.42 -8.54 -22.01
N LEU A 115 2.82 -9.81 -21.96
CA LEU A 115 2.91 -10.67 -23.15
C LEU A 115 1.53 -10.87 -23.79
N LEU A 116 0.51 -11.21 -23.01
CA LEU A 116 -0.86 -11.38 -23.52
C LEU A 116 -1.43 -10.10 -24.15
N ARG A 117 -1.07 -8.93 -23.60
CA ARG A 117 -1.45 -7.64 -24.17
C ARG A 117 -0.72 -7.35 -25.48
N GLN A 118 0.55 -7.72 -25.61
CA GLN A 118 1.30 -7.58 -26.86
C GLN A 118 0.75 -8.50 -27.96
N GLU A 119 0.29 -9.70 -27.59
CA GLU A 119 -0.40 -10.63 -28.49
C GLU A 119 -1.80 -10.17 -28.91
N GLY A 120 -2.33 -9.07 -28.33
CA GLY A 120 -3.63 -8.52 -28.69
C GLY A 120 -4.83 -9.31 -28.15
N LYS A 121 -4.62 -10.28 -27.27
CA LYS A 121 -5.69 -11.10 -26.66
C LYS A 121 -6.46 -10.37 -25.56
N LEU A 122 -5.91 -9.28 -25.04
CA LEU A 122 -6.54 -8.42 -24.03
C LEU A 122 -6.98 -7.09 -24.67
N GLU A 123 -8.24 -6.72 -24.46
CA GLU A 123 -8.79 -5.45 -24.92
C GLU A 123 -7.98 -4.26 -24.36
N LYS A 124 -7.74 -3.27 -25.22
CA LYS A 124 -7.00 -2.05 -24.88
C LYS A 124 -7.86 -1.23 -23.92
N ILE A 125 -7.56 -1.26 -22.63
CA ILE A 125 -8.17 -0.32 -21.68
C ILE A 125 -7.75 1.09 -22.09
N GLN A 126 -8.70 1.85 -22.65
CA GLN A 126 -8.47 3.21 -23.12
C GLN A 126 -8.19 4.16 -21.96
N THR A 127 -7.16 4.98 -22.14
CA THR A 127 -6.81 6.08 -21.24
C THR A 127 -7.31 7.41 -21.80
N LYS A 128 -7.38 8.40 -20.91
CA LYS A 128 -8.17 9.65 -20.93
C LYS A 128 -8.10 10.58 -22.16
N ALA A 129 -7.38 10.24 -23.23
CA ALA A 129 -7.37 10.98 -24.49
C ALA A 129 -8.30 10.38 -25.58
N GLY A 130 -9.09 9.34 -25.28
CA GLY A 130 -10.15 8.90 -26.20
C GLY A 130 -10.80 7.53 -25.89
N LEU A 131 -12.01 7.62 -25.34
CA LEU A 131 -13.23 6.88 -25.77
C LEU A 131 -13.20 5.34 -25.74
N LEU A 132 -13.60 4.59 -24.69
CA LEU A 132 -15.00 4.18 -24.38
C LEU A 132 -15.06 3.57 -22.96
N ILE A 133 -16.04 3.99 -22.15
CA ILE A 133 -16.50 3.28 -20.95
C ILE A 133 -17.68 2.40 -21.39
N ALA A 134 -17.56 1.08 -21.24
CA ALA A 134 -18.71 0.19 -21.25
C ALA A 134 -18.89 -0.36 -19.83
N ASP A 135 -19.80 0.26 -19.07
CA ASP A 135 -20.34 -0.32 -17.83
C ASP A 135 -21.63 -1.09 -18.20
N PRO A 136 -21.64 -2.44 -18.26
CA PRO A 136 -22.85 -3.19 -18.53
C PRO A 136 -23.56 -3.52 -17.21
N ARG A 137 -23.93 -2.53 -16.39
CA ARG A 137 -24.71 -2.75 -15.14
C ARG A 137 -25.70 -1.64 -14.76
N VAL A 138 -26.25 -0.91 -15.73
CA VAL A 138 -27.55 -0.24 -15.51
C VAL A 138 -28.62 -1.12 -16.15
N GLY A 139 -29.14 -2.04 -15.35
CA GLY A 139 -30.34 -2.77 -15.70
C GLY A 139 -31.50 -1.79 -15.77
N GLU A 140 -31.99 -1.55 -16.98
CA GLU A 140 -33.33 -1.05 -17.20
C GLU A 140 -34.32 -1.94 -16.45
N ARG A 141 -35.02 -1.37 -15.47
CA ARG A 141 -36.33 -1.83 -15.05
C ARG A 141 -37.28 -0.65 -15.15
N GLY A 142 -37.67 -0.34 -16.38
CA GLY A 142 -38.89 0.44 -16.64
C GLY A 142 -40.12 -0.39 -16.27
N SER A 143 -41.06 0.28 -15.58
CA SER A 143 -42.54 0.22 -15.67
C SER A 143 -43.21 -1.15 -15.94
N VAL A 144 -44.29 -1.59 -15.30
CA VAL A 144 -45.59 -0.92 -15.03
C VAL A 144 -46.35 -1.82 -14.05
N VAL A 145 -46.97 -1.29 -12.98
CA VAL A 145 -48.19 -1.90 -12.41
C VAL A 145 -49.12 -0.80 -11.95
N ALA A 146 -50.21 -0.64 -12.70
CA ALA A 146 -51.37 0.15 -12.34
C ALA A 146 -52.27 -0.64 -11.37
N ALA A 147 -52.83 0.02 -10.36
CA ALA A 147 -54.05 -0.41 -9.67
C ALA A 147 -54.70 0.77 -8.91
N PRO A 148 -56.02 0.74 -8.66
CA PRO A 148 -56.88 1.92 -8.83
C PRO A 148 -57.41 2.54 -7.52
N GLN A 149 -57.99 3.74 -7.70
CA GLN A 149 -59.11 4.37 -6.96
C GLN A 149 -59.23 4.11 -5.45
N ASN A 150 -59.21 5.20 -4.67
CA ASN A 150 -60.35 5.41 -3.79
C ASN A 150 -60.68 6.90 -3.63
N ARG A 151 -61.98 7.17 -3.74
CA ARG A 151 -62.63 8.46 -3.71
C ARG A 151 -63.55 8.41 -2.51
N GLN A 152 -63.27 9.21 -1.49
CA GLN A 152 -64.21 9.75 -0.51
C GLN A 152 -63.51 10.85 0.27
#